data_AF-A0A929YZI8-F1
#
_entry.id   AF-A0A929YZI8-F1
#
_cell.length_a   1.000
_cell.length_b   1.000
_cell.length_c   1.000
_cell.angle_alpha   90.00
_cell.angle_beta   90.00
_cell.angle_gamma   90.00
#
_symmetry.space_group_name_H-M   'P 1'
#
loop_
_entity.id
_entity.type
_entity.pdbx_description
1 polymer ?
#
loop_
_entity_poly.entity_id
_entity_poly.type
_entity_poly.pdbx_seq_one_letter_code
_entity_poly.pdbx_strand_id
1 'polypeptide(L)'
;MQLLSSIPSLTFPDEWEALTISTSTPLRCLISVNGHPALDLTLRPINGQITLHDAGSLIRDRAERKIVVVKLEVIKDSNRTTLITSTVIPVQSHMGETAAAFTARSFLTFAPPVKLTHRAATERLAWVGSETAVAISSVWWTAHGAVEHTES
;
A
#
# COMPACT_ATOMS: atom_id res chain seq x y z
N MET A 1 -17.74 -17.08 5.10
CA MET A 1 -16.90 -16.11 5.84
C MET A 1 -16.40 -15.10 4.83
N GLN A 2 -16.58 -13.82 5.12
CA GLN A 2 -16.21 -12.73 4.21
C GLN A 2 -15.83 -11.49 5.01
N LEU A 3 -14.92 -10.69 4.47
CA LEU A 3 -14.69 -9.33 4.94
C LEU A 3 -15.87 -8.47 4.49
N LEU A 4 -16.47 -7.73 5.42
CA LEU A 4 -17.59 -6.82 5.14
C LEU A 4 -17.11 -5.41 4.79
N SER A 5 -15.90 -5.04 5.22
CA SER A 5 -15.25 -3.79 4.86
C SER A 5 -14.71 -3.86 3.43
N SER A 6 -14.98 -2.85 2.61
CA SER A 6 -14.31 -2.68 1.32
C SER A 6 -13.01 -1.91 1.55
N ILE A 7 -11.89 -2.51 1.20
CA ILE A 7 -10.57 -1.94 1.40
C ILE A 7 -9.82 -2.00 0.06
N PRO A 8 -9.39 -0.86 -0.49
CA PRO A 8 -8.66 -0.80 -1.75
C PRO A 8 -7.31 -1.52 -1.74
N SER A 9 -6.72 -1.72 -2.92
CA SER A 9 -5.36 -2.27 -3.07
C SER A 9 -4.24 -1.32 -2.65
N LEU A 10 -4.55 -0.03 -2.47
CA LEU A 10 -3.64 1.00 -1.97
C LEU A 10 -4.38 1.86 -0.94
N THR A 11 -3.88 1.92 0.28
CA THR A 11 -4.59 2.52 1.42
C THR A 11 -3.69 3.28 2.37
N PHE A 12 -4.30 4.05 3.26
CA PHE A 12 -3.71 4.57 4.47
C PHE A 12 -4.04 3.67 5.67
N PRO A 13 -3.31 3.79 6.81
CA PRO A 13 -3.55 2.95 7.97
C PRO A 13 -4.95 3.14 8.58
N ASP A 14 -5.52 4.34 8.58
CA ASP A 14 -6.85 4.63 9.15
C ASP A 14 -7.98 3.88 8.42
N GLU A 15 -7.81 3.55 7.13
CA GLU A 15 -8.75 2.69 6.41
C GLU A 15 -8.83 1.28 7.01
N TRP A 16 -7.86 0.88 7.84
CA TRP A 16 -7.82 -0.41 8.54
C TRP A 16 -8.33 -0.34 9.99
N GLU A 17 -8.84 0.80 10.47
CA GLU A 17 -9.14 0.98 11.91
C GLU A 17 -10.33 0.16 12.42
N ALA A 18 -11.24 -0.24 11.52
CA ALA A 18 -12.38 -1.11 11.86
C ALA A 18 -12.66 -2.12 10.75
N LEU A 19 -12.09 -3.32 10.87
CA LEU A 19 -12.32 -4.41 9.93
C LEU A 19 -13.36 -5.38 10.49
N THR A 20 -14.45 -5.58 9.77
CA THR A 20 -15.52 -6.50 10.20
C THR A 20 -15.53 -7.76 9.34
N ILE A 21 -15.47 -8.93 9.97
CA ILE A 21 -15.48 -10.24 9.33
C ILE A 21 -16.77 -10.96 9.72
N SER A 22 -17.55 -11.39 8.73
CA SER A 22 -18.75 -12.21 8.96
C SER A 22 -18.38 -13.66 9.25
N THR A 23 -18.74 -14.15 10.44
CA THR A 23 -18.51 -15.53 10.89
C THR A 23 -19.38 -15.90 12.10
N SER A 24 -19.91 -17.12 12.12
CA SER A 24 -20.64 -17.68 13.27
C SER A 24 -19.77 -18.57 14.17
N THR A 25 -18.51 -18.80 13.81
CA THR A 25 -17.57 -19.64 14.56
C THR A 25 -16.29 -18.87 14.90
N PRO A 26 -15.56 -19.26 15.95
CA PRO A 26 -14.23 -18.69 16.24
C PRO A 26 -13.28 -18.83 15.05
N LEU A 27 -12.39 -17.85 14.88
CA LEU A 27 -11.40 -17.80 13.81
C LEU A 27 -10.06 -17.32 14.37
N ARG A 28 -8.96 -17.88 13.87
CA ARG A 28 -7.63 -17.31 14.09
C ARG A 28 -7.37 -16.25 13.01
N CYS A 29 -7.25 -15.00 13.42
CA CYS A 29 -6.99 -13.85 12.55
C CYS A 29 -5.51 -13.52 12.59
N LEU A 30 -4.90 -13.40 11.40
CA LEU A 30 -3.49 -13.09 11.20
C LEU A 30 -3.38 -11.83 10.34
N ILE A 31 -2.76 -10.78 10.89
CA ILE A 31 -2.33 -9.61 10.11
C ILE A 31 -0.82 -9.69 9.96
N SER A 32 -0.34 -9.58 8.73
CA SER A 32 1.09 -9.48 8.44
C SER A 32 1.44 -8.19 7.71
N VAL A 33 2.60 -7.65 8.03
CA VAL A 33 3.19 -6.43 7.44
C VAL A 33 4.52 -6.82 6.81
N ASN A 34 4.66 -6.66 5.50
CA ASN A 34 5.78 -7.17 4.70
C ASN A 34 6.09 -8.67 4.95
N GLY A 35 5.04 -9.47 5.13
CA GLY A 35 5.16 -10.90 5.41
C GLY A 35 5.50 -11.25 6.86
N HIS A 36 5.78 -10.27 7.72
CA HIS A 36 6.02 -10.49 9.15
C HIS A 36 4.72 -10.38 9.96
N PRO A 37 4.38 -11.35 10.83
CA PRO A 37 3.20 -11.28 11.68
C PRO A 37 3.21 -10.03 12.60
N ALA A 38 2.14 -9.25 12.51
CA ALA A 38 1.86 -8.11 13.39
C ALA A 38 0.77 -8.45 14.40
N LEU A 39 -0.24 -9.22 13.99
CA LEU A 39 -1.32 -9.73 14.83
C LEU A 39 -1.51 -11.21 14.56
N ASP A 40 -1.67 -12.03 15.60
CA ASP A 40 -2.00 -13.45 15.46
C ASP A 40 -2.83 -13.90 16.67
N LEU A 41 -4.16 -13.86 16.53
CA LEU A 41 -5.08 -14.10 17.64
C LEU A 41 -6.28 -14.93 17.21
N THR A 42 -6.72 -15.81 18.11
CA THR A 42 -8.00 -16.51 17.96
C THR A 42 -9.11 -15.67 18.58
N LEU A 43 -10.08 -15.28 17.76
CA LEU A 43 -11.17 -14.39 18.14
C LEU A 43 -12.51 -15.13 18.03
N ARG A 44 -13.41 -14.83 18.96
CA ARG A 44 -14.78 -15.37 18.98
C ARG A 44 -15.74 -14.34 18.41
N PRO A 45 -16.70 -14.75 17.56
CA PRO A 45 -17.67 -13.81 17.04
C PRO A 45 -18.68 -13.38 18.10
N ILE A 46 -19.13 -12.14 17.98
CA ILE A 46 -20.28 -11.56 18.70
C ILE A 46 -21.33 -11.24 17.65
N ASN A 47 -22.56 -11.73 17.82
CA ASN A 47 -23.67 -11.54 16.88
C ASN A 47 -23.31 -11.89 15.42
N GLY A 48 -22.52 -12.96 15.21
CA GLY A 48 -22.13 -13.43 13.88
C GLY A 48 -21.00 -12.62 13.22
N GLN A 49 -20.27 -11.81 13.98
CA GLN A 49 -19.20 -10.96 13.46
C GLN A 49 -17.98 -10.93 14.39
N ILE A 50 -16.81 -10.72 13.79
CA ILE A 50 -15.58 -10.34 14.49
C ILE A 50 -15.19 -8.96 13.97
N THR A 51 -14.99 -8.01 14.88
CA THR A 51 -14.50 -6.67 14.54
C THR A 51 -13.09 -6.51 15.08
N LEU A 52 -12.16 -6.18 14.19
CA LEU A 52 -10.79 -5.82 14.53
C LEU A 52 -10.73 -4.30 14.62
N HIS A 53 -10.61 -3.81 15.85
CA HIS A 53 -10.35 -2.40 16.12
C HIS A 53 -8.85 -2.13 16.12
N ASP A 54 -8.47 -0.90 15.79
CA ASP A 54 -7.11 -0.36 15.92
C ASP A 54 -6.05 -1.09 15.08
N ALA A 55 -6.45 -1.85 14.07
CA ALA A 55 -5.51 -2.54 13.18
C ALA A 55 -4.68 -1.55 12.35
N GLY A 56 -5.24 -0.37 12.03
CA GLY A 56 -4.51 0.72 11.38
C GLY A 56 -3.35 1.25 12.22
N SER A 57 -3.60 1.46 13.52
CA SER A 57 -2.57 1.84 14.48
C SER A 57 -1.43 0.81 14.55
N LEU A 58 -1.75 -0.49 14.64
CA LEU A 58 -0.76 -1.56 14.61
C LEU A 58 0.06 -1.59 13.30
N ILE A 59 -0.60 -1.44 12.16
CA ILE A 59 0.04 -1.42 10.84
C ILE A 59 1.02 -0.26 10.73
N ARG A 60 0.60 0.94 11.16
CA ARG A 60 1.43 2.14 11.13
C ARG A 60 2.71 1.97 11.95
N ASP A 61 2.60 1.42 13.15
CA ASP A 61 3.75 1.19 14.02
C ASP A 61 4.73 0.17 13.40
N ARG A 62 4.20 -0.92 12.82
CA ARG A 62 5.02 -1.95 12.15
C ARG A 62 5.56 -1.53 10.79
N ALA A 63 4.95 -0.56 10.13
CA ALA A 63 5.41 -0.05 8.85
C ALA A 63 6.67 0.80 8.98
N GLU A 64 6.99 1.31 10.17
CA GLU A 64 8.20 2.11 10.44
C GLU A 64 8.40 3.26 9.42
N ARG A 65 7.32 3.94 9.04
CA ARG A 65 7.32 5.03 8.03
C ARG A 65 7.75 4.60 6.62
N LYS A 66 7.74 3.30 6.31
CA LYS A 66 7.96 2.75 4.95
C LYS A 66 6.66 2.28 4.32
N ILE A 67 6.56 2.36 3.00
CA ILE A 67 5.46 1.71 2.26
C ILE A 67 5.57 0.20 2.47
N VAL A 68 4.46 -0.42 2.89
CA VAL A 68 4.43 -1.84 3.24
C VAL A 68 3.27 -2.56 2.58
N VAL A 69 3.42 -3.87 2.36
CA VAL A 69 2.31 -4.74 1.97
C VAL A 69 1.69 -5.32 3.23
N VAL A 70 0.39 -5.11 3.41
CA VAL A 70 -0.39 -5.65 4.52
C VAL A 70 -1.32 -6.73 4.02
N LYS A 71 -1.40 -7.81 4.79
CA LYS A 71 -2.26 -8.94 4.48
C LYS A 71 -3.06 -9.35 5.71
N LEU A 72 -4.39 -9.45 5.57
CA LEU A 72 -5.27 -10.04 6.57
C LEU A 72 -5.70 -11.42 6.10
N GLU A 73 -5.40 -12.41 6.94
CA GLU A 73 -5.72 -13.80 6.75
C GLU A 73 -6.49 -14.34 7.94
N VAL A 74 -7.29 -15.36 7.65
CA VAL A 74 -8.06 -16.09 8.66
C VAL A 74 -7.79 -17.56 8.49
N ILE A 75 -7.64 -18.25 9.62
CA ILE A 75 -7.36 -19.68 9.68
C ILE A 75 -8.53 -20.35 10.40
N LYS A 76 -9.16 -21.30 9.72
CA LYS A 76 -10.25 -22.14 10.25
C LYS A 76 -10.00 -23.58 9.84
N ASP A 77 -10.03 -24.50 10.79
CA ASP A 77 -9.85 -25.94 10.55
C ASP A 77 -8.60 -26.25 9.68
N SER A 78 -7.49 -25.56 10.00
CA SER A 78 -6.21 -25.59 9.26
C SER A 78 -6.23 -25.01 7.85
N ASN A 79 -7.37 -24.53 7.35
CA ASN A 79 -7.46 -23.80 6.09
C ASN A 79 -7.18 -22.31 6.31
N ARG A 80 -6.15 -21.80 5.62
CA ARG A 80 -5.78 -20.39 5.60
C ARG A 80 -6.41 -19.70 4.39
N THR A 81 -7.18 -18.65 4.64
CA THR A 81 -7.83 -17.84 3.61
C THR A 81 -7.34 -16.41 3.71
N THR A 82 -6.86 -15.86 2.60
CA THR A 82 -6.57 -14.42 2.49
C THR A 82 -7.86 -13.67 2.26
N LEU A 83 -8.22 -12.79 3.19
CA LEU A 83 -9.38 -11.91 3.03
C LEU A 83 -9.00 -10.65 2.24
N ILE A 84 -7.79 -10.13 2.46
CA ILE A 84 -7.30 -8.97 1.76
C ILE A 84 -5.77 -8.87 1.72
N THR A 85 -5.26 -8.28 0.64
CA THR A 85 -3.91 -7.72 0.53
C THR A 85 -4.01 -6.26 0.06
N SER A 86 -3.30 -5.35 0.71
CA SER A 86 -3.21 -3.94 0.30
C SER A 86 -1.80 -3.39 0.52
N THR A 87 -1.39 -2.44 -0.32
CA THR A 87 -0.22 -1.62 -0.08
C THR A 87 -0.62 -0.45 0.81
N VAL A 88 0.08 -0.26 1.93
CA VAL A 88 -0.21 0.82 2.90
C VAL A 88 0.87 1.89 2.84
N ILE A 89 0.45 3.14 2.71
CA ILE A 89 1.31 4.31 2.79
C ILE A 89 1.25 4.84 4.23
N PRO A 90 2.35 4.83 5.00
CA PRO A 90 2.35 5.10 6.45
C PRO A 90 2.37 6.61 6.76
N VAL A 91 1.46 7.38 6.16
CA VAL A 91 1.35 8.83 6.39
C VAL A 91 0.56 9.07 7.68
N GLN A 92 0.95 10.08 8.46
CA GLN A 92 0.28 10.41 9.72
C GLN A 92 -1.09 11.08 9.54
N SER A 93 -1.30 11.80 8.43
CA SER A 93 -2.59 12.42 8.12
C SER A 93 -2.80 12.52 6.61
N HIS A 94 -3.86 11.90 6.11
CA HIS A 94 -4.40 12.17 4.80
C HIS A 94 -5.39 13.33 4.94
N MET A 95 -5.21 14.42 4.19
CA MET A 95 -6.06 15.62 4.31
C MET A 95 -7.44 15.41 3.65
N GLY A 96 -8.13 14.31 3.98
CA GLY A 96 -9.43 13.93 3.41
C GLY A 96 -9.34 13.36 1.99
N GLU A 97 -8.16 12.95 1.53
CA GLU A 97 -7.96 12.35 0.22
C GLU A 97 -7.70 10.84 0.30
N THR A 98 -7.85 10.14 -0.83
CA THR A 98 -7.54 8.71 -0.94
C THR A 98 -6.04 8.48 -1.13
N ALA A 99 -5.53 7.29 -0.77
CA ALA A 99 -4.13 6.95 -0.96
C ALA A 99 -3.69 6.99 -2.43
N ALA A 100 -4.60 6.67 -3.35
CA ALA A 100 -4.38 6.81 -4.79
C ALA A 100 -4.21 8.27 -5.22
N ALA A 101 -5.07 9.19 -4.73
CA ALA A 101 -4.97 10.62 -5.01
C ALA A 101 -3.70 11.23 -4.39
N PHE A 102 -3.37 10.85 -3.16
CA PHE A 102 -2.14 11.28 -2.49
C PHE A 102 -0.90 10.81 -3.24
N THR A 103 -0.88 9.55 -3.70
CA THR A 103 0.24 9.02 -4.49
C THR A 103 0.32 9.72 -5.83
N ALA A 104 -0.80 9.97 -6.52
CA ALA A 104 -0.80 10.68 -7.79
C ALA A 104 -0.25 12.12 -7.65
N ARG A 105 -0.65 12.84 -6.59
CA ARG A 105 -0.17 14.21 -6.33
C ARG A 105 1.27 14.25 -5.85
N SER A 106 1.68 13.26 -5.05
CA SER A 106 3.00 13.20 -4.43
C SER A 106 3.97 12.31 -5.18
N PHE A 107 3.57 11.80 -6.36
CA PHE A 107 4.35 10.91 -7.22
C PHE A 107 5.71 11.54 -7.56
N LEU A 108 5.72 12.84 -7.83
CA LEU A 108 6.94 13.60 -8.14
C LEU A 108 7.80 13.89 -6.90
N THR A 109 7.23 13.82 -5.69
CA THR A 109 7.91 14.15 -4.42
C THR A 109 8.47 12.91 -3.70
N PHE A 110 7.89 11.72 -3.91
CA PHE A 110 8.29 10.47 -3.28
C PHE A 110 8.78 9.40 -4.25
N ALA A 111 8.89 9.68 -5.55
CA ALA A 111 9.44 8.71 -6.49
C ALA A 111 10.83 8.27 -6.00
N PRO A 112 11.02 6.97 -5.71
CA PRO A 112 12.35 6.40 -5.69
C PRO A 112 12.99 6.64 -7.07
N PRO A 113 14.33 6.62 -7.18
CA PRO A 113 15.04 6.72 -8.46
C PRO A 113 14.89 5.43 -9.31
N VAL A 114 13.66 4.92 -9.45
CA VAL A 114 13.36 3.67 -10.15
C VAL A 114 12.42 3.95 -11.30
N LYS A 115 12.97 3.71 -12.50
CA LYS A 115 12.35 3.74 -13.81
C LYS A 115 11.07 2.89 -13.86
N LEU A 116 9.99 3.46 -14.36
CA LEU A 116 8.91 2.70 -14.98
C LEU A 116 8.71 3.20 -16.41
N THR A 117 9.12 2.38 -17.38
CA THR A 117 8.86 2.62 -18.81
C THR A 117 7.77 1.69 -19.30
N HIS A 118 6.74 2.26 -19.91
CA HIS A 118 5.79 1.53 -20.75
C HIS A 118 6.46 1.21 -22.10
N ARG A 119 6.37 -0.04 -22.56
CA ARG A 119 7.11 -0.56 -23.74
C ARG A 119 6.83 0.19 -25.05
N ALA A 120 5.72 0.92 -25.13
CA ALA A 120 5.27 1.62 -26.34
C ALA A 120 5.54 3.13 -26.36
N ALA A 121 6.16 3.72 -25.33
CA ALA A 121 6.39 5.17 -25.30
C ALA A 121 7.61 5.58 -26.13
N THR A 122 7.41 6.50 -27.09
CA THR A 122 8.45 7.13 -27.93
C THR A 122 9.23 8.22 -27.19
N GLU A 123 8.69 8.71 -26.08
CA GLU A 123 9.30 9.69 -25.18
C GLU A 123 9.75 9.01 -23.87
N ARG A 124 10.98 9.29 -23.42
CA ARG A 124 11.56 8.70 -22.20
C ARG A 124 12.03 9.81 -21.25
N LEU A 125 11.16 10.25 -20.36
CA LEU A 125 11.55 11.17 -19.29
C LEU A 125 12.40 10.45 -18.23
N ALA A 126 13.57 10.99 -17.93
CA ALA A 126 14.44 10.54 -16.85
C ALA A 126 14.58 11.66 -15.80
N TRP A 127 14.58 11.27 -14.53
CA TRP A 127 14.69 12.21 -13.43
C TRP A 127 15.92 11.83 -12.61
N VAL A 128 16.85 12.76 -12.43
CA VAL A 128 18.04 12.57 -11.58
C VAL A 128 17.90 13.52 -10.40
N GLY A 129 17.31 13.02 -9.31
CA GLY A 129 17.28 13.75 -8.04
C GLY A 129 18.61 13.62 -7.30
N SER A 130 19.11 14.73 -6.77
CA SER A 130 20.18 14.74 -5.76
C SER A 130 19.65 15.38 -4.46
N GLU A 131 20.37 15.19 -3.34
CA GLU A 131 19.97 15.75 -2.04
C GLU A 131 19.87 17.28 -2.00
N THR A 132 20.38 17.99 -3.03
CA THR A 132 20.51 19.45 -3.03
C THR A 132 19.87 20.16 -4.23
N ALA A 133 19.46 19.44 -5.27
CA ALA A 133 18.77 20.01 -6.44
C ALA A 133 18.02 18.92 -7.25
N VAL A 134 16.98 19.35 -7.97
CA VAL A 134 16.24 18.52 -8.94
C VAL A 134 16.63 18.97 -10.35
N ALA A 135 17.25 18.09 -11.13
CA ALA A 135 17.43 18.29 -12.56
C ALA A 135 16.52 17.32 -13.33
N ILE A 136 15.82 17.85 -14.32
CA ILE A 136 14.88 17.14 -15.18
C ILE A 136 15.58 16.86 -16.50
N SER A 137 15.82 15.59 -16.82
CA SER A 137 16.46 15.21 -18.09
C SER A 137 15.45 14.48 -18.98
N SER A 138 14.90 15.15 -19.98
CA SER A 138 14.06 14.51 -20.99
C SER A 138 14.95 13.85 -22.04
N VAL A 139 14.76 12.55 -22.29
CA VAL A 139 15.46 11.80 -23.33
C VAL A 139 14.45 11.29 -24.35
N TRP A 140 14.68 11.52 -25.63
CA TRP A 140 13.87 10.92 -26.69
C TRP A 140 14.74 10.29 -27.76
N TRP A 141 14.23 9.23 -28.37
CA TRP A 141 14.92 8.52 -29.43
C TRP A 141 14.41 9.03 -30.78
N THR A 142 15.31 9.64 -31.54
CA THR A 142 15.05 10.06 -32.92
C THR A 142 15.60 9.01 -33.89
N ALA A 143 15.28 9.14 -35.18
CA ALA A 143 15.87 8.30 -36.23
C ALA A 143 17.41 8.39 -36.31
N HIS A 144 18.02 9.41 -35.68
CA HIS A 144 19.46 9.67 -35.69
C HIS A 144 20.14 9.36 -34.34
N GLY A 145 19.41 8.79 -33.37
CA GLY A 145 19.92 8.45 -32.05
C GLY A 145 19.16 9.12 -30.90
N ALA A 146 19.68 8.96 -29.68
CA ALA A 146 19.13 9.59 -28.49
C ALA A 146 19.47 11.09 -28.44
N VAL A 147 18.48 11.90 -28.09
CA VAL A 147 18.63 13.32 -27.79
C VAL A 147 18.22 13.52 -26.33
N GLU A 148 19.00 14.32 -25.59
CA GLU A 148 18.80 14.60 -24.17
C GLU A 148 18.73 16.11 -23.95
N HIS A 149 17.79 16.56 -23.12
CA HIS A 149 17.66 17.95 -22.68
C HIS A 149 17.48 17.99 -21.16
N THR A 150 18.25 18.84 -20.48
CA THR A 150 18.28 18.90 -19.02
C THR A 150 17.93 20.31 -18.53
N GLU A 151 16.94 20.40 -17.65
CA GLU A 151 16.51 21.64 -16.97
C GLU A 151 16.77 21.51 -15.47
N SER A 152 17.32 22.56 -14.86
CA SER A 152 17.72 22.61 -13.44
C SER A 152 17.01 23.73 -12.68
#